data_AF-A0A7W5AQB1-F1
#
_entry.id   AF-A0A7W5AQB1-F1
#
_cell.length_a   1.000
_cell.length_b   1.000
_cell.length_c   1.000
_cell.angle_alpha   90.00
_cell.angle_beta   90.00
_cell.angle_gamma   90.00
#
_symmetry.space_group_name_H-M   'P 1'
#
loop_
_entity.id
_entity.type
_entity.pdbx_description
1 polymer ?
#
loop_
_entity_poly.entity_id
_entity_poly.type
_entity_poly.pdbx_seq_one_letter_code
_entity_poly.pdbx_strand_id
1 'polypeptide(L)'
;MHTRILALSLVILPALAAPAEAATIAGATPVLHFVADGTEWTEGALEAGRPVLVDYDLARLSRCRSQYAGGDAWSIGVHYRVDGGPIQRQAVTRLDETRHNVKAPASIDLPIGGKDLELWFQAGDRVGCTEYDSQYGANYHYTIS
;
A
#
# COMPACT_ATOMS: atom_id res chain seq x y z
N MET A 1 -40.64 -43.19 57.65
CA MET A 1 -40.37 -41.80 57.26
C MET A 1 -40.48 -41.72 55.74
N HIS A 2 -41.54 -41.10 55.25
CA HIS A 2 -41.89 -40.98 53.83
C HIS A 2 -41.49 -39.60 53.34
N THR A 3 -40.74 -39.50 52.24
CA THR A 3 -40.74 -38.26 51.43
C THR A 3 -40.53 -38.64 49.96
N ARG A 4 -41.61 -38.53 49.19
CA ARG A 4 -41.61 -38.65 47.72
C ARG A 4 -41.29 -37.28 47.13
N ILE A 5 -40.30 -37.24 46.23
CA ILE A 5 -39.88 -36.04 45.50
C ILE A 5 -40.72 -35.95 44.22
N LEU A 6 -41.41 -34.82 44.03
CA LEU A 6 -42.10 -34.48 42.78
C LEU A 6 -41.07 -34.02 41.73
N ALA A 7 -41.09 -34.65 40.56
CA ALA A 7 -40.32 -34.24 39.39
C ALA A 7 -41.08 -33.12 38.64
N LEU A 8 -40.41 -32.01 38.38
CA LEU A 8 -40.89 -30.94 37.49
C LEU A 8 -40.22 -31.10 36.12
N SER A 9 -41.00 -31.45 35.11
CA SER A 9 -40.53 -31.58 33.73
C SER A 9 -40.36 -30.21 33.07
N LEU A 10 -39.16 -29.93 32.57
CA LEU A 10 -38.86 -28.73 31.77
C LEU A 10 -38.80 -29.13 30.29
N VAL A 11 -39.69 -28.54 29.47
CA VAL A 11 -39.66 -28.69 28.00
C VAL A 11 -38.75 -27.60 27.43
N ILE A 12 -37.75 -27.99 26.63
CA ILE A 12 -36.83 -27.07 25.96
C ILE A 12 -37.18 -27.06 24.47
N LEU A 13 -37.54 -25.89 23.92
CA LEU A 13 -37.62 -25.66 22.48
C LEU A 13 -36.20 -25.43 21.91
N PRO A 14 -35.84 -25.99 20.75
CA PRO A 14 -34.59 -25.63 20.08
C PRO A 14 -34.79 -24.30 19.33
N ALA A 15 -33.91 -23.33 19.60
CA ALA A 15 -33.75 -22.16 18.76
C ALA A 15 -33.03 -22.58 17.46
N LEU A 16 -33.69 -22.39 16.33
CA LEU A 16 -33.09 -22.57 15.00
C LEU A 16 -32.04 -21.46 14.79
N ALA A 17 -30.75 -21.82 14.80
CA ALA A 17 -29.68 -20.90 14.42
C ALA A 17 -29.75 -20.65 12.90
N ALA A 18 -29.86 -19.39 12.49
CA ALA A 18 -29.70 -18.99 11.10
C ALA A 18 -28.23 -19.23 10.65
N PRO A 19 -27.97 -19.57 9.38
CA PRO A 19 -26.61 -19.70 8.88
C PRO A 19 -25.97 -18.30 8.84
N ALA A 20 -24.77 -18.18 9.40
CA ALA A 20 -23.94 -17.01 9.22
C ALA A 20 -23.50 -16.95 7.74
N GLU A 21 -23.91 -15.91 7.01
CA GLU A 21 -23.31 -15.57 5.73
C GLU A 21 -21.81 -15.35 5.95
N ALA A 22 -21.00 -16.17 5.27
CA ALA A 22 -19.56 -16.07 5.32
C ALA A 22 -19.13 -14.74 4.71
N ALA A 23 -18.80 -13.76 5.57
CA ALA A 23 -18.06 -12.59 5.16
C ALA A 23 -16.72 -13.06 4.58
N THR A 24 -16.54 -12.89 3.26
CA THR A 24 -15.23 -13.04 2.64
C THR A 24 -14.32 -12.01 3.30
N ILE A 25 -13.29 -12.47 4.03
CA ILE A 25 -12.28 -11.57 4.58
C ILE A 25 -11.54 -11.01 3.37
N ALA A 26 -11.84 -9.76 3.00
CA ALA A 26 -10.99 -9.03 2.06
C ALA A 26 -9.58 -8.99 2.68
N GLY A 27 -8.61 -9.57 1.98
CA GLY A 27 -7.21 -9.54 2.42
C GLY A 27 -6.72 -8.10 2.60
N ALA A 28 -5.73 -7.92 3.47
CA ALA A 28 -5.04 -6.64 3.63
C ALA A 28 -4.50 -6.15 2.28
N THR A 29 -4.51 -4.84 2.06
CA THR A 29 -3.92 -4.26 0.85
C THR A 29 -2.43 -4.58 0.80
N PRO A 30 -1.91 -5.18 -0.29
CA PRO A 30 -0.49 -5.48 -0.40
C PRO A 30 0.36 -4.22 -0.36
N VAL A 31 1.61 -4.36 0.09
CA VAL A 31 2.55 -3.24 0.25
C VAL A 31 3.90 -3.58 -0.39
N LEU A 32 4.39 -2.69 -1.24
CA LEU A 32 5.75 -2.72 -1.78
C LEU A 32 6.64 -1.83 -0.92
N HIS A 33 7.61 -2.42 -0.24
CA HIS A 33 8.54 -1.70 0.62
C HIS A 33 9.86 -1.44 -0.08
N PHE A 34 10.31 -0.20 0.01
CA PHE A 34 11.60 0.27 -0.49
C PHE A 34 12.29 1.02 0.66
N VAL A 35 13.24 0.39 1.33
CA VAL A 35 13.87 0.98 2.54
C VAL A 35 15.24 1.61 2.26
N ALA A 36 15.72 2.43 3.20
CA ALA A 36 16.89 3.28 3.04
C ALA A 36 18.18 2.57 2.57
N ASP A 37 18.38 1.30 2.93
CA ASP A 37 19.57 0.53 2.54
C ASP A 37 19.50 -0.06 1.12
N GLY A 38 18.40 0.19 0.40
CA GLY A 38 18.15 -0.34 -0.93
C GLY A 38 17.41 -1.68 -0.94
N THR A 39 17.16 -2.29 0.22
CA THR A 39 16.38 -3.53 0.32
C THR A 39 14.93 -3.28 -0.11
N GLU A 40 14.36 -4.30 -0.75
CA GLU A 40 13.00 -4.31 -1.25
C GLU A 40 12.29 -5.60 -0.89
N TRP A 41 11.03 -5.51 -0.52
CA TRP A 41 10.18 -6.70 -0.36
C TRP A 41 8.70 -6.35 -0.56
N THR A 42 7.90 -7.38 -0.76
CA THR A 42 6.45 -7.28 -0.91
C THR A 42 5.77 -7.96 0.27
N GLU A 43 4.85 -7.24 0.91
CA GLU A 43 3.87 -7.79 1.84
C GLU A 43 2.57 -8.08 1.08
N GLY A 44 2.07 -9.31 1.16
CA GLY A 44 0.88 -9.74 0.41
C GLY A 44 1.17 -10.06 -1.07
N ALA A 45 0.11 -10.32 -1.84
CA ALA A 45 0.19 -10.56 -3.28
C ALA A 45 -0.48 -9.41 -4.04
N LEU A 46 0.11 -8.99 -5.16
CA LEU A 46 -0.49 -8.02 -6.06
C LEU A 46 -1.55 -8.72 -6.90
N GLU A 47 -2.81 -8.31 -6.74
CA GLU A 47 -3.94 -8.92 -7.44
C GLU A 47 -4.53 -7.93 -8.45
N ALA A 48 -4.84 -8.41 -9.65
CA ALA A 48 -5.48 -7.57 -10.65
C ALA A 48 -6.86 -7.06 -10.16
N GLY A 49 -7.14 -5.77 -10.37
CA GLY A 49 -8.37 -5.13 -9.88
C GLY A 49 -8.33 -4.71 -8.40
N ARG A 50 -7.19 -4.88 -7.73
CA ARG A 50 -6.98 -4.44 -6.34
C ARG A 50 -5.85 -3.39 -6.28
N PRO A 51 -5.91 -2.43 -5.35
CA PRO A 51 -4.82 -1.50 -5.17
C PRO A 51 -3.61 -2.18 -4.51
N VAL A 52 -2.44 -1.60 -4.72
CA VAL A 52 -1.21 -1.86 -3.96
C VAL A 52 -0.69 -0.56 -3.37
N LEU A 53 -0.16 -0.60 -2.15
CA LEU A 53 0.50 0.54 -1.52
C LEU A 53 1.99 0.51 -1.80
N VAL A 54 2.58 1.69 -1.99
CA VAL A 54 4.03 1.88 -2.11
C VAL A 54 4.53 2.60 -0.86
N ASP A 55 5.40 1.90 -0.13
CA ASP A 55 6.04 2.34 1.09
C ASP A 55 7.50 2.70 0.80
N TYR A 56 7.73 3.96 0.41
CA TYR A 56 9.04 4.44 -0.04
C TYR A 56 9.78 5.21 1.05
N ASP A 57 10.97 4.76 1.44
CA ASP A 57 11.87 5.50 2.31
C ASP A 57 12.58 6.61 1.52
N LEU A 58 12.36 7.84 1.95
CA LEU A 58 12.90 9.01 1.27
C LEU A 58 14.43 8.97 1.22
N ALA A 59 15.11 8.37 2.20
CA ALA A 59 16.58 8.33 2.27
C ALA A 59 17.26 7.67 1.06
N ARG A 60 16.53 6.84 0.29
CA ARG A 60 17.01 6.26 -0.98
C ARG A 60 17.32 7.33 -2.04
N LEU A 61 16.59 8.45 -2.00
CA LEU A 61 16.81 9.64 -2.84
C LEU A 61 17.04 10.87 -1.94
N SER A 62 18.28 11.00 -1.49
CA SER A 62 18.72 12.00 -0.50
C SER A 62 19.22 13.32 -1.10
N ARG A 63 19.36 13.42 -2.42
CA ARG A 63 19.78 14.64 -3.12
C ARG A 63 18.55 15.35 -3.70
N CYS A 64 18.79 16.45 -4.41
CA CYS A 64 17.71 17.26 -5.00
C CYS A 64 16.63 17.64 -3.99
N ARG A 65 17.07 18.19 -2.84
CA ARG A 65 16.20 18.60 -1.73
C ARG A 65 16.28 20.09 -1.45
N SER A 66 16.19 20.92 -2.50
CA SER A 66 16.23 22.38 -2.33
C SER A 66 15.12 22.89 -1.41
N GLN A 67 15.38 24.01 -0.72
CA GLN A 67 14.40 24.70 0.10
C GLN A 67 14.02 26.06 -0.52
N TYR A 68 12.81 26.53 -0.21
CA TYR A 68 12.34 27.85 -0.63
C TYR A 68 11.45 28.50 0.43
N ALA A 69 11.75 29.76 0.74
CA ALA A 69 11.01 30.56 1.73
C ALA A 69 10.83 29.80 3.07
N GLY A 70 11.90 29.16 3.55
CA GLY A 70 11.93 28.44 4.83
C GLY A 70 11.21 27.10 4.87
N GLY A 71 10.79 26.54 3.73
CA GLY A 71 10.22 25.19 3.65
C GLY A 71 10.84 24.36 2.53
N ASP A 72 10.52 23.07 2.50
CA ASP A 72 10.97 22.16 1.46
C ASP A 72 10.35 22.51 0.11
N ALA A 73 11.19 22.51 -0.92
CA ALA A 73 10.83 22.82 -2.30
C ALA A 73 11.29 21.70 -3.24
N TRP A 74 11.05 20.47 -2.80
CA TRP A 74 11.32 19.23 -3.52
C TRP A 74 10.13 18.27 -3.40
N SER A 75 10.13 17.19 -4.16
CA SER A 75 9.18 16.09 -3.98
C SER A 75 9.77 14.80 -4.53
N ILE A 76 9.26 13.66 -4.05
CA ILE A 76 9.54 12.36 -4.66
C ILE A 76 8.22 11.80 -5.17
N GLY A 77 8.22 11.34 -6.42
CA GLY A 77 7.10 10.64 -7.02
C GLY A 77 7.49 9.23 -7.45
N VAL A 78 6.53 8.31 -7.34
CA VAL A 78 6.58 7.03 -8.03
C VAL A 78 5.94 7.19 -9.40
N HIS A 79 6.67 6.81 -10.43
CA HIS A 79 6.18 6.65 -11.78
C HIS A 79 5.93 5.17 -12.02
N TYR A 80 4.84 4.84 -12.70
CA TYR A 80 4.50 3.44 -12.93
C TYR A 80 3.70 3.26 -14.22
N ARG A 81 3.68 2.03 -14.72
CA ARG A 81 2.77 1.58 -15.78
C ARG A 81 2.46 0.10 -15.59
N VAL A 82 1.32 -0.32 -16.10
CA VAL A 82 0.93 -1.74 -16.10
C VAL A 82 0.95 -2.26 -17.54
N ASP A 83 1.57 -3.42 -17.74
CA ASP A 83 1.70 -4.11 -19.03
C ASP A 83 2.21 -3.20 -20.18
N GLY A 84 3.19 -2.35 -19.88
CA GLY A 84 3.76 -1.41 -20.86
C GLY A 84 2.83 -0.27 -21.29
N GLY A 85 1.70 -0.08 -20.60
CA GLY A 85 0.73 0.97 -20.86
C GLY A 85 1.23 2.40 -20.57
N PRO A 86 0.32 3.40 -20.54
CA PRO A 86 0.68 4.79 -20.27
C PRO A 86 1.29 4.98 -18.89
N ILE A 87 2.36 5.78 -18.82
CA ILE A 87 3.02 6.14 -17.55
C ILE A 87 2.07 7.01 -16.72
N GLN A 88 1.85 6.59 -15.48
CA GLN A 88 1.16 7.31 -14.43
C GLN A 88 2.15 7.76 -13.35
N ARG A 89 1.72 8.67 -12.47
CA ARG A 89 2.54 9.17 -11.37
C ARG A 89 1.72 9.39 -10.10
N GLN A 90 2.28 8.99 -8.96
CA GLN A 90 1.78 9.34 -7.64
C GLN A 90 2.90 9.99 -6.82
N ALA A 91 2.54 10.85 -5.86
CA ALA A 91 3.49 11.40 -4.91
C ALA A 91 3.72 10.39 -3.77
N VAL A 92 4.98 10.20 -3.36
CA VAL A 92 5.34 9.46 -2.14
C VAL A 92 5.78 10.39 -1.00
N THR A 93 5.63 11.69 -1.21
CA THR A 93 5.90 12.76 -0.26
C THR A 93 4.69 13.67 -0.15
N ARG A 94 4.50 14.24 1.04
CA ARG A 94 3.61 15.38 1.26
C ARG A 94 4.29 16.37 2.19
N LEU A 95 3.87 17.63 2.14
CA LEU A 95 4.27 18.59 3.18
C LEU A 95 3.49 18.34 4.47
N ASP A 96 4.17 18.48 5.60
CA ASP A 96 3.56 18.58 6.93
C ASP A 96 3.18 20.05 7.26
N GLU A 97 2.62 20.28 8.46
CA GLU A 97 2.25 21.62 8.91
C GLU A 97 3.43 22.61 9.01
N THR A 98 4.67 22.10 9.09
CA THR A 98 5.90 22.90 9.15
C THR A 98 6.55 23.10 7.78
N ARG A 99 5.89 22.63 6.71
CA ARG A 99 6.37 22.70 5.32
C ARG A 99 7.65 21.87 5.11
N HIS A 100 7.79 20.77 5.84
CA HIS A 100 8.78 19.73 5.55
C HIS A 100 8.14 18.56 4.83
N ASN A 101 8.85 17.98 3.87
CA ASN A 101 8.40 16.78 3.20
C ASN A 101 8.53 15.58 4.12
N VAL A 102 7.40 14.93 4.36
CA VAL A 102 7.30 13.66 5.06
C VAL A 102 6.84 12.58 4.10
N LYS A 103 7.14 11.33 4.44
CA LYS A 103 6.68 10.16 3.69
C LYS A 103 5.16 10.12 3.64
N ALA A 104 4.63 9.80 2.47
CA ALA A 104 3.22 9.53 2.25
C ALA A 104 3.08 8.23 1.44
N PRO A 105 2.33 7.22 1.91
CA PRO A 105 2.04 6.05 1.11
C PRO A 105 1.32 6.44 -0.19
N ALA A 106 1.80 5.93 -1.32
CA ALA A 106 1.10 6.05 -2.60
C ALA A 106 0.24 4.81 -2.85
N SER A 107 -0.99 5.00 -3.31
CA SER A 107 -1.86 3.90 -3.76
C SER A 107 -1.82 3.81 -5.28
N ILE A 108 -1.57 2.62 -5.80
CA ILE A 108 -1.60 2.31 -7.23
C ILE A 108 -2.76 1.35 -7.47
N ASP A 109 -3.74 1.78 -8.26
CA ASP A 109 -4.83 0.91 -8.70
C ASP A 109 -4.35 -0.01 -9.82
N LEU A 110 -4.38 -1.32 -9.58
CA LEU A 110 -4.04 -2.31 -10.60
C LEU A 110 -5.27 -2.63 -11.45
N PRO A 111 -5.21 -2.49 -12.78
CA PRO A 111 -6.35 -2.76 -13.64
C PRO A 111 -6.72 -4.25 -13.61
N ILE A 112 -7.99 -4.54 -13.86
CA ILE A 112 -8.44 -5.92 -14.10
C ILE A 112 -7.67 -6.49 -15.28
N GLY A 113 -7.12 -7.69 -15.11
CA GLY A 113 -6.33 -8.38 -16.13
C GLY A 113 -4.86 -7.95 -16.22
N GLY A 114 -4.40 -6.97 -15.43
CA GLY A 114 -3.00 -6.56 -15.37
C GLY A 114 -2.07 -7.72 -15.01
N LYS A 115 -0.85 -7.75 -15.55
CA LYS A 115 0.13 -8.83 -15.31
C LYS A 115 1.50 -8.39 -14.84
N ASP A 116 1.97 -7.22 -15.26
CA ASP A 116 3.26 -6.67 -14.87
C ASP A 116 3.08 -5.22 -14.42
N LEU A 117 3.47 -4.93 -13.18
CA LEU A 117 3.64 -3.57 -12.68
C LEU A 117 5.11 -3.19 -12.82
N GLU A 118 5.38 -2.21 -13.68
CA GLU A 118 6.68 -1.54 -13.77
C GLU A 118 6.62 -0.21 -13.01
N LEU A 119 7.62 0.08 -12.19
CA LEU A 119 7.72 1.35 -11.47
C LEU A 119 9.16 1.84 -11.25
N TRP A 120 9.31 3.14 -11.04
CA TRP A 120 10.56 3.79 -10.63
C TRP A 120 10.26 5.07 -9.88
N PHE A 121 11.26 5.60 -9.16
CA PHE A 121 11.11 6.82 -8.38
C PHE A 121 11.96 7.94 -8.95
N GLN A 122 11.42 9.15 -8.86
CA GLN A 122 12.11 10.37 -9.25
C GLN A 122 11.98 11.39 -8.13
N ALA A 123 13.13 11.90 -7.66
CA ALA A 123 13.16 13.13 -6.90
C ALA A 123 13.40 14.30 -7.84
N GLY A 124 12.77 15.43 -7.52
CA GLY A 124 12.98 16.68 -8.21
C GLY A 124 12.81 17.86 -7.27
N ASP A 125 13.54 18.94 -7.54
CA ASP A 125 13.44 20.18 -6.78
C ASP A 125 13.20 21.42 -7.63
N ARG A 126 12.92 22.52 -6.94
CA ARG A 126 12.59 23.82 -7.55
C ARG A 126 13.73 24.39 -8.40
N VAL A 127 14.98 24.01 -8.16
CA VAL A 127 16.14 24.54 -8.92
C VAL A 127 16.51 23.67 -10.12
N GLY A 128 15.73 22.61 -10.38
CA GLY A 128 15.90 21.74 -11.54
C GLY A 128 16.84 20.56 -11.31
N CYS A 129 17.21 20.26 -10.06
CA CYS A 129 17.91 19.02 -9.75
C CYS A 129 16.95 17.83 -9.92
N THR A 130 17.45 16.73 -10.47
CA THR A 130 16.73 15.46 -10.48
C THR A 130 17.64 14.28 -10.17
N GLU A 131 17.08 13.27 -9.53
CA GLU A 131 17.72 11.98 -9.31
C GLU A 131 16.68 10.86 -9.38
N TYR A 132 17.15 9.64 -9.64
CA TYR A 132 16.31 8.49 -9.92
C TYR A 132 16.71 7.29 -9.09
N ASP A 133 15.70 6.54 -8.69
CA ASP A 133 15.83 5.21 -8.13
C ASP A 133 15.01 4.26 -9.01
N SER A 134 15.71 3.49 -9.85
CA SER A 134 15.15 2.80 -11.01
C SER A 134 15.83 1.45 -11.24
N GLN A 135 16.28 0.77 -10.18
CA GLN A 135 17.04 -0.47 -10.30
C GLN A 135 18.18 -0.37 -11.33
N TYR A 136 19.00 0.68 -11.24
CA TYR A 136 20.07 0.96 -12.20
C TYR A 136 19.60 1.14 -13.66
N GLY A 137 18.39 1.66 -13.86
CA GLY A 137 17.78 1.91 -15.17
C GLY A 137 16.93 0.75 -15.72
N ALA A 138 16.83 -0.37 -14.99
CA ALA A 138 15.96 -1.49 -15.36
C ALA A 138 14.48 -1.29 -14.96
N ASN A 139 14.22 -0.36 -14.03
CA ASN A 139 12.96 -0.20 -13.31
C ASN A 139 12.57 -1.43 -12.49
N TYR A 140 11.72 -1.24 -11.48
CA TYR A 140 11.22 -2.32 -10.63
C TYR A 140 10.02 -2.99 -11.28
N HIS A 141 10.03 -4.32 -11.33
CA HIS A 141 8.96 -5.13 -11.91
C HIS A 141 8.34 -6.06 -10.87
N TYR A 142 7.01 -6.10 -10.83
CA TYR A 142 6.24 -6.99 -9.97
C TYR A 142 5.15 -7.70 -10.74
N THR A 143 5.09 -9.02 -10.59
CA THR A 143 4.01 -9.84 -11.14
C THR A 143 2.68 -9.52 -10.44
N ILE A 144 1.65 -9.33 -11.25
CA ILE A 144 0.25 -9.19 -10.81
C ILE A 144 -0.45 -10.52 -11.10
N SER A 145 -0.99 -11.16 -10.05
CA SER A 145 -1.78 -12.41 -10.17
C SER A 145 -3.20 -12.15 -10.65
#